data_AF-A0A3G1Z160-F1
#
_entry.id   AF-A0A3G1Z160-F1
#
_cell.length_a   1.000
_cell.length_b   1.000
_cell.length_c   1.000
_cell.angle_alpha   90.00
_cell.angle_beta   90.00
_cell.angle_gamma   90.00
#
_symmetry.space_group_name_H-M   'P 1'
#
loop_
_entity.id
_entity.type
_entity.pdbx_description
1 polymer ?
#
loop_
_entity_poly.entity_id
_entity_poly.type
_entity_poly.pdbx_seq_one_letter_code
_entity_poly.pdbx_strand_id
1 'polypeptide(L)'
;VLVVCSEITAVTFRGPNDTHLDSLVGQALFGDGAAAVIVGADPDLATERPLFEMVSAAQTILPDSEGAIDGHLREVGLTFHLLKDVPGLISKNIEKALVQAFSPLGISDWNSLFWIAHPGGPAILDQVEQKLGLKEEKMRATRHVLSEYGNMSSACVLFIIDEM
;
A
#
# COMPACT_ATOMS: atom_id res chain seq x y z
N VAL A 1 21.13 -7.49 1.92
CA VAL A 1 20.60 -6.22 2.51
C VAL A 1 19.42 -6.58 3.41
N LEU A 2 19.44 -6.16 4.68
CA LEU A 2 18.29 -6.29 5.58
C LEU A 2 17.44 -5.03 5.48
N VAL A 3 16.16 -5.19 5.16
CA VAL A 3 15.15 -4.11 5.13
C VAL A 3 14.15 -4.37 6.25
N VAL A 4 13.83 -3.34 7.02
CA VAL A 4 12.89 -3.43 8.15
C VAL A 4 11.91 -2.26 8.09
N CYS A 5 10.62 -2.56 8.11
CA CYS A 5 9.53 -1.62 8.34
C CYS A 5 8.96 -1.89 9.74
N SER A 6 8.80 -0.86 10.57
CA SER A 6 8.21 -0.99 11.90
C SER A 6 7.39 0.25 12.21
N GLU A 7 6.10 0.06 12.40
CA GLU A 7 5.10 1.12 12.43
C GLU A 7 4.31 1.01 13.73
N ILE A 8 4.19 2.12 14.46
CA ILE A 8 3.54 2.19 15.78
C ILE A 8 2.58 3.38 15.80
N THR A 9 1.31 3.11 16.05
CA THR A 9 0.22 4.10 16.08
C THR A 9 0.28 5.05 17.27
N ALA A 10 1.16 4.80 18.25
CA ALA A 10 1.37 5.73 19.37
C ALA A 10 1.67 7.17 18.93
N VAL A 11 2.26 7.37 17.73
CA VAL A 11 2.54 8.71 17.18
C VAL A 11 1.31 9.38 16.54
N THR A 12 0.31 8.59 16.10
CA THR A 12 -0.89 9.07 15.38
C THR A 12 -2.17 8.99 16.21
N PHE A 13 -2.16 8.26 17.32
CA PHE A 13 -3.32 8.05 18.18
C PHE A 13 -3.79 9.35 18.84
N ARG A 14 -5.10 9.61 18.80
CA ARG A 14 -5.72 10.76 19.48
C ARG A 14 -7.21 10.56 19.72
N GLY A 15 -7.75 11.34 20.65
CA GLY A 15 -9.20 11.40 20.90
C GLY A 15 -10.00 11.96 19.72
N PRO A 16 -11.32 11.68 19.67
CA PRO A 16 -12.20 12.13 18.60
C PRO A 16 -12.47 13.64 18.66
N ASN A 17 -12.76 14.26 17.50
CA ASN A 17 -13.22 15.65 17.39
C ASN A 17 -14.16 15.78 16.18
N ASP A 18 -15.35 16.35 16.38
CA ASP A 18 -16.39 16.51 15.36
C ASP A 18 -15.96 17.37 14.17
N THR A 19 -14.94 18.24 14.33
CA THR A 19 -14.38 19.04 13.23
C THR A 19 -13.33 18.29 12.40
N HIS A 20 -12.90 17.10 12.81
CA HIS A 20 -11.82 16.31 12.19
C HIS A 20 -12.23 14.85 11.95
N LEU A 21 -13.30 14.66 11.18
CA LEU A 21 -13.83 13.33 10.84
C LEU A 21 -12.84 12.48 10.02
N ASP A 22 -11.95 13.11 9.25
CA ASP A 22 -10.83 12.46 8.55
C ASP A 22 -9.87 11.77 9.53
N SER A 23 -9.62 12.40 10.68
CA SER A 23 -8.81 11.79 11.74
C SER A 23 -9.48 10.51 12.28
N LEU A 24 -10.81 10.44 12.37
CA LEU A 24 -11.52 9.24 12.83
C LEU A 24 -11.34 8.05 11.87
N VAL A 25 -11.27 8.32 10.56
CA VAL A 25 -11.01 7.27 9.57
C VAL A 25 -9.66 6.61 9.83
N GLY A 26 -8.61 7.40 10.05
CA GLY A 26 -7.30 6.80 10.38
C GLY A 26 -7.27 6.13 11.76
N GLN A 27 -8.01 6.62 12.76
CA GLN A 27 -8.12 5.93 14.06
C GLN A 27 -8.79 4.54 13.94
N ALA A 28 -9.62 4.32 12.91
CA ALA A 28 -10.27 3.04 12.65
C ALA A 28 -9.46 2.12 11.72
N LEU A 29 -8.54 2.68 10.93
CA LEU A 29 -7.77 1.93 9.93
C LEU A 29 -6.39 1.52 10.43
N PHE A 30 -5.67 2.41 11.12
CA PHE A 30 -4.25 2.19 11.40
C PHE A 30 -4.03 1.15 12.50
N GLY A 31 -3.06 0.27 12.24
CA GLY A 31 -2.60 -0.77 13.17
C GLY A 31 -1.08 -0.75 13.34
N ASP A 32 -0.60 -1.35 14.42
CA ASP A 32 0.83 -1.53 14.67
C ASP A 32 1.35 -2.78 13.94
N GLY A 33 2.57 -2.73 13.43
CA GLY A 33 3.15 -3.88 12.75
C GLY A 33 4.60 -3.68 12.33
N ALA A 34 5.35 -4.77 12.26
CA ALA A 34 6.71 -4.76 11.76
C ALA A 34 6.99 -5.97 10.86
N ALA A 35 7.71 -5.73 9.76
CA ALA A 35 8.13 -6.74 8.81
C ALA A 35 9.60 -6.55 8.44
N ALA A 36 10.28 -7.64 8.11
CA ALA A 36 11.65 -7.62 7.68
C ALA A 36 11.86 -8.54 6.48
N VAL A 37 12.67 -8.11 5.52
CA VAL A 37 13.06 -8.91 4.35
C VAL A 37 14.57 -8.86 4.13
N ILE A 38 15.11 -9.97 3.60
CA ILE A 38 16.50 -10.06 3.15
C ILE A 38 16.50 -9.98 1.62
N VAL A 39 17.19 -8.97 1.10
CA VAL A 39 17.35 -8.75 -0.35
C VAL A 39 18.80 -9.00 -0.75
N GLY A 40 19.01 -9.81 -1.78
CA GLY A 40 20.31 -10.12 -2.34
C GLY A 40 20.24 -10.27 -3.86
N ALA A 41 21.40 -10.36 -4.49
CA ALA A 41 21.57 -10.74 -5.90
C ALA A 41 22.54 -11.92 -5.96
N ASP A 42 22.47 -12.70 -7.03
CA ASP A 42 23.30 -13.89 -7.26
C ASP A 42 23.24 -14.91 -6.10
N PRO A 43 22.04 -15.44 -5.79
CA PRO A 43 21.85 -16.27 -4.61
C PRO A 43 22.63 -17.58 -4.68
N ASP A 44 23.20 -18.01 -3.56
CA ASP A 44 23.78 -19.35 -3.42
C ASP A 44 22.65 -20.37 -3.25
N LEU A 45 22.24 -21.01 -4.36
CA LEU A 45 21.14 -21.98 -4.36
C LEU A 45 21.41 -23.24 -3.51
N ALA A 46 22.63 -23.43 -2.99
CA ALA A 46 22.89 -24.49 -2.01
C ALA A 46 22.32 -24.16 -0.62
N THR A 47 22.18 -22.87 -0.28
CA THR A 47 21.80 -22.41 1.06
C THR A 47 20.62 -21.44 1.06
N GLU A 48 20.47 -20.62 0.02
CA GLU A 48 19.44 -19.60 -0.13
C GLU A 48 18.27 -20.11 -0.98
N ARG A 49 17.07 -19.60 -0.69
CA ARG A 49 15.83 -19.94 -1.39
C ARG A 49 15.13 -18.64 -1.81
N PRO A 50 15.38 -18.13 -3.03
CA PRO A 50 14.74 -16.91 -3.51
C PRO A 50 13.22 -17.05 -3.53
N LEU A 51 12.51 -16.01 -3.09
CA LEU A 51 11.04 -15.96 -3.08
C LEU A 51 10.48 -15.11 -4.23
N PHE A 52 11.04 -13.92 -4.41
CA PHE A 52 10.67 -12.95 -5.44
C PHE A 52 11.90 -12.26 -6.02
N GLU A 53 11.76 -11.72 -7.22
CA GLU A 53 12.78 -10.92 -7.90
C GLU A 53 12.27 -9.50 -8.14
N MET A 54 13.10 -8.49 -7.81
CA MET A 54 12.79 -7.10 -8.11
C MET A 54 13.27 -6.75 -9.52
N VAL A 55 12.36 -6.82 -10.49
CA VAL A 55 12.68 -6.60 -11.92
C VAL A 55 12.81 -5.11 -12.26
N SER A 56 11.92 -4.28 -11.70
CA SER A 56 11.94 -2.83 -11.88
C SER A 56 11.27 -2.13 -10.70
N ALA A 57 11.61 -0.85 -10.49
CA ALA A 57 10.98 0.01 -9.50
C ALA A 57 10.76 1.40 -10.10
N ALA A 58 9.58 1.99 -9.86
CA ALA A 58 9.21 3.30 -10.36
C ALA A 58 8.43 4.09 -9.31
N GLN A 59 8.50 5.41 -9.39
CA GLN A 59 7.77 6.34 -8.53
C GLN A 59 7.25 7.51 -9.37
N THR A 60 6.07 8.03 -9.01
CA THR A 60 5.49 9.22 -9.63
C THR A 60 4.70 10.02 -8.59
N ILE A 61 4.52 11.32 -8.84
CA ILE A 61 3.64 12.19 -8.06
C ILE A 61 2.38 12.42 -8.90
N LEU A 62 1.20 12.19 -8.33
CA LEU A 62 -0.04 12.34 -9.06
C LEU A 62 -0.36 13.82 -9.32
N PRO A 63 -0.80 14.20 -10.53
CA PRO A 63 -1.27 15.55 -10.78
C PRO A 63 -2.51 15.84 -9.92
N ASP A 64 -2.66 17.11 -9.52
CA ASP A 64 -3.82 17.60 -8.76
C ASP A 64 -4.08 16.84 -7.44
N SER A 65 -3.01 16.36 -6.78
CA SER A 65 -3.08 15.56 -5.55
C SER A 65 -2.56 16.27 -4.29
N GLU A 66 -2.32 17.59 -4.39
CA GLU A 66 -1.82 18.40 -3.26
C GLU A 66 -2.78 18.29 -2.05
N GLY A 67 -2.22 17.97 -0.88
CA GLY A 67 -2.98 17.81 0.36
C GLY A 67 -3.90 16.58 0.41
N ALA A 68 -3.87 15.69 -0.59
CA ALA A 68 -4.74 14.51 -0.63
C ALA A 68 -4.51 13.56 0.54
N ILE A 69 -3.25 13.35 0.90
CA ILE A 69 -2.79 12.68 2.10
C ILE A 69 -1.72 13.57 2.69
N ASP A 70 -1.96 14.12 3.88
CA ASP A 70 -1.04 15.04 4.54
C ASP A 70 -0.78 14.63 5.99
N GLY A 71 0.41 14.95 6.48
CA GLY A 71 0.89 14.66 7.82
C GLY A 71 1.68 15.84 8.36
N HIS A 72 1.33 16.29 9.56
CA HIS A 72 2.02 17.39 10.24
C HIS A 72 2.46 16.97 11.63
N LEU A 73 3.77 16.98 11.85
CA LEU A 73 4.32 16.84 13.20
C LEU A 73 4.17 18.17 13.95
N ARG A 74 3.52 18.11 15.11
CA ARG A 74 3.23 19.24 16.00
C ARG A 74 3.53 18.84 17.44
N GLU A 75 3.42 19.80 18.36
CA GLU A 75 3.54 19.54 19.81
C GLU A 75 2.51 18.50 20.31
N VAL A 76 1.40 18.34 19.58
CA VAL A 76 0.33 17.36 19.85
C VAL A 76 0.55 16.00 19.18
N GLY A 77 1.75 15.73 18.63
CA GLY A 77 2.06 14.53 17.87
C GLY A 77 1.85 14.69 16.36
N LEU A 78 1.74 13.56 15.63
CA LEU A 78 1.60 13.55 14.17
C LEU A 78 0.13 13.61 13.77
N THR A 79 -0.37 14.78 13.38
CA THR A 79 -1.73 14.94 12.83
C THR A 79 -1.75 14.53 11.36
N PHE A 80 -2.79 13.83 10.92
CA PHE A 80 -2.94 13.42 9.53
C PHE A 80 -4.28 13.89 8.98
N HIS A 81 -4.28 14.17 7.67
CA HIS A 81 -5.43 14.62 6.92
C HIS A 81 -5.60 13.77 5.66
N LEU A 82 -6.84 13.37 5.39
CA LEU A 82 -7.19 12.54 4.25
C LEU A 82 -8.32 13.20 3.49
N LEU A 83 -8.08 13.57 2.23
CA LEU A 83 -9.16 13.97 1.35
C LEU A 83 -10.05 12.76 1.05
N LYS A 84 -11.37 13.01 0.99
CA LYS A 84 -12.36 11.96 0.70
C LYS A 84 -12.13 11.28 -0.66
N ASP A 85 -11.53 11.97 -1.61
CA ASP A 85 -11.35 11.52 -2.99
C ASP A 85 -9.98 10.88 -3.27
N VAL A 86 -9.21 10.51 -2.24
CA VAL A 86 -7.98 9.72 -2.42
C VAL A 86 -8.22 8.45 -3.27
N PRO A 87 -9.29 7.65 -3.07
CA PRO A 87 -9.59 6.52 -3.93
C PRO A 87 -9.72 6.88 -5.41
N GLY A 88 -10.41 7.99 -5.73
CA GLY A 88 -10.61 8.47 -7.09
C GLY A 88 -9.30 8.93 -7.74
N LEU A 89 -8.46 9.64 -6.99
CA LEU A 89 -7.13 10.07 -7.44
C LEU A 89 -6.24 8.87 -7.80
N ILE A 90 -6.20 7.84 -6.97
CA ILE A 90 -5.42 6.63 -7.22
C ILE A 90 -5.96 5.88 -8.45
N SER A 91 -7.27 5.63 -8.46
CA SER A 91 -7.96 4.90 -9.54
C SER A 91 -7.79 5.58 -10.91
N LYS A 92 -7.86 6.92 -10.96
CA LYS A 92 -7.65 7.69 -12.20
C LYS A 92 -6.25 7.48 -12.80
N ASN A 93 -5.24 7.22 -11.98
CA ASN A 93 -3.83 7.24 -12.40
C ASN A 93 -3.15 5.85 -12.45
N ILE A 94 -3.70 4.83 -11.80
CA ILE A 94 -3.05 3.51 -11.66
C ILE A 94 -2.73 2.85 -13.01
N GLU A 95 -3.64 2.92 -13.98
CA GLU A 95 -3.46 2.29 -15.29
C GLU A 95 -2.26 2.87 -16.06
N LYS A 96 -2.04 4.19 -15.96
CA LYS A 96 -0.87 4.84 -16.56
C LYS A 96 0.43 4.29 -15.98
N ALA A 97 0.48 4.09 -14.66
CA ALA A 97 1.66 3.53 -13.99
C ALA A 97 1.92 2.09 -14.44
N LEU A 98 0.86 1.26 -14.57
CA LEU A 98 0.97 -0.12 -15.07
C LEU A 98 1.48 -0.15 -16.51
N VAL A 99 0.88 0.65 -17.40
CA VAL A 99 1.32 0.73 -18.80
C VAL A 99 2.79 1.13 -18.87
N GLN A 100 3.23 2.12 -18.09
CA GLN A 100 4.65 2.54 -18.08
C GLN A 100 5.58 1.41 -17.60
N ALA A 101 5.21 0.67 -16.56
CA ALA A 101 6.03 -0.40 -16.00
C ALA A 101 6.07 -1.66 -16.88
N PHE A 102 4.95 -2.03 -17.48
CA PHE A 102 4.78 -3.32 -18.16
C PHE A 102 4.85 -3.27 -19.69
N SER A 103 4.75 -2.08 -20.32
CA SER A 103 4.96 -1.96 -21.78
C SER A 103 6.32 -2.49 -22.25
N PRO A 104 7.45 -2.23 -21.56
CA PRO A 104 8.74 -2.83 -21.94
C PRO A 104 8.77 -4.36 -21.88
N LEU A 105 7.85 -4.97 -21.13
CA LEU A 105 7.72 -6.42 -20.95
C LEU A 105 6.64 -7.03 -21.87
N GLY A 106 5.92 -6.21 -22.63
CA GLY A 106 4.83 -6.65 -23.51
C GLY A 106 3.59 -7.17 -22.77
N ILE A 107 3.40 -6.81 -21.49
CA ILE A 107 2.26 -7.24 -20.68
C ILE A 107 1.19 -6.15 -20.66
N SER A 108 -0.04 -6.52 -20.99
CA SER A 108 -1.22 -5.62 -20.98
C SER A 108 -2.46 -6.23 -20.31
N ASP A 109 -2.46 -7.54 -20.02
CA ASP A 109 -3.51 -8.19 -19.24
C ASP A 109 -3.16 -8.14 -17.74
N TRP A 110 -3.76 -7.20 -17.03
CA TRP A 110 -3.56 -7.03 -15.59
C TRP A 110 -4.04 -8.23 -14.76
N ASN A 111 -4.94 -9.06 -15.31
CA ASN A 111 -5.38 -10.29 -14.67
C ASN A 111 -4.41 -11.46 -14.89
N SER A 112 -3.37 -11.31 -15.71
CA SER A 112 -2.28 -12.30 -15.80
C SER A 112 -1.26 -12.18 -14.67
N LEU A 113 -1.25 -11.05 -13.96
CA LEU A 113 -0.32 -10.75 -12.87
C LEU A 113 -0.84 -11.21 -11.51
N PHE A 114 0.07 -11.49 -10.58
CA PHE A 114 -0.24 -11.47 -9.15
C PHE A 114 -0.24 -10.02 -8.65
N TRP A 115 -0.92 -9.75 -7.53
CA TRP A 115 -1.19 -8.40 -7.06
C TRP A 115 -0.87 -8.23 -5.58
N ILE A 116 -0.06 -7.23 -5.29
CA ILE A 116 0.23 -6.72 -3.95
C ILE A 116 -0.10 -5.23 -4.01
N ALA A 117 -1.20 -4.81 -3.41
CA ALA A 117 -1.55 -3.40 -3.29
C ALA A 117 -1.44 -2.98 -1.82
N HIS A 118 -0.92 -1.78 -1.55
CA HIS A 118 -0.99 -1.26 -0.19
C HIS A 118 -2.48 -1.11 0.21
N PRO A 119 -2.92 -1.73 1.32
CA PRO A 119 -4.31 -1.69 1.75
C PRO A 119 -4.60 -0.40 2.53
N GLY A 120 -4.42 0.75 1.87
CA GLY A 120 -4.60 2.07 2.50
C GLY A 120 -6.00 2.29 3.08
N GLY A 121 -6.98 1.65 2.47
CA GLY A 121 -8.36 1.53 2.92
C GLY A 121 -9.19 0.75 1.90
N PRO A 122 -10.32 0.15 2.31
CA PRO A 122 -11.13 -0.71 1.43
C PRO A 122 -11.60 0.02 0.17
N ALA A 123 -11.97 1.30 0.29
CA ALA A 123 -12.43 2.11 -0.84
C ALA A 123 -11.38 2.28 -1.96
N ILE A 124 -10.09 2.32 -1.61
CA ILE A 124 -9.00 2.39 -2.61
C ILE A 124 -8.93 1.08 -3.38
N LEU A 125 -8.98 -0.05 -2.67
CA LEU A 125 -8.91 -1.38 -3.28
C LEU A 125 -10.10 -1.60 -4.22
N ASP A 126 -11.31 -1.28 -3.78
CA ASP A 126 -12.53 -1.44 -4.57
C ASP A 126 -12.48 -0.61 -5.87
N GLN A 127 -12.01 0.64 -5.80
CA GLN A 127 -11.92 1.50 -6.99
C GLN A 127 -10.79 1.09 -7.94
N VAL A 128 -9.68 0.54 -7.44
CA VAL A 128 -8.60 0.01 -8.30
C VAL A 128 -9.06 -1.27 -9.00
N GLU A 129 -9.68 -2.19 -8.26
CA GLU A 129 -10.23 -3.45 -8.78
C GLU A 129 -11.26 -3.17 -9.88
N GLN A 130 -12.21 -2.27 -9.62
CA GLN A 130 -13.22 -1.86 -10.59
C GLN A 130 -12.61 -1.20 -11.83
N LYS A 131 -11.67 -0.26 -11.65
CA LYS A 131 -11.07 0.52 -12.74
C LYS A 131 -10.32 -0.34 -13.73
N LEU A 132 -9.59 -1.33 -13.22
CA LEU A 132 -8.75 -2.20 -14.01
C LEU A 132 -9.47 -3.48 -14.46
N GLY A 133 -10.71 -3.70 -14.02
CA GLY A 133 -11.47 -4.92 -14.29
C GLY A 133 -10.76 -6.16 -13.74
N LEU A 134 -10.17 -6.05 -12.55
CA LEU A 134 -9.51 -7.18 -11.91
C LEU A 134 -10.55 -8.20 -11.45
N LYS A 135 -10.20 -9.48 -11.53
CA LYS A 135 -10.97 -10.54 -10.89
C LYS A 135 -10.79 -10.45 -9.37
N GLU A 136 -11.82 -10.82 -8.63
CA GLU A 136 -11.89 -10.70 -7.17
C GLU A 136 -10.69 -11.38 -6.47
N GLU A 137 -10.23 -12.52 -6.99
CA GLU A 137 -9.10 -13.25 -6.41
C GLU A 137 -7.78 -12.47 -6.43
N LYS A 138 -7.64 -11.45 -7.28
CA LYS A 138 -6.40 -10.66 -7.39
C LYS A 138 -6.11 -9.86 -6.14
N MET A 139 -7.13 -9.38 -5.44
CA MET A 139 -6.96 -8.60 -4.22
C MET A 139 -7.06 -9.44 -2.94
N ARG A 140 -7.18 -10.78 -3.04
CA ARG A 140 -7.45 -11.67 -1.89
C ARG A 140 -6.42 -11.51 -0.77
N ALA A 141 -5.12 -11.67 -1.07
CA ALA A 141 -4.04 -11.56 -0.07
C ALA A 141 -3.99 -10.16 0.54
N THR A 142 -4.16 -9.12 -0.28
CA THR A 142 -4.22 -7.72 0.17
C THR A 142 -5.38 -7.48 1.15
N ARG A 143 -6.58 -7.97 0.83
CA ARG A 143 -7.77 -7.86 1.69
C ARG A 143 -7.64 -8.70 2.96
N HIS A 144 -7.01 -9.87 2.90
CA HIS A 144 -6.74 -10.69 4.07
C HIS A 144 -5.85 -9.96 5.07
N VAL A 145 -4.72 -9.40 4.63
CA VAL A 145 -3.83 -8.63 5.51
C VAL A 145 -4.55 -7.41 6.11
N LEU A 146 -5.35 -6.68 5.31
CA LEU A 146 -6.15 -5.58 5.83
C LEU A 146 -7.15 -6.04 6.91
N SER A 147 -7.78 -7.19 6.72
CA SER A 147 -8.76 -7.76 7.65
C SER A 147 -8.12 -8.12 8.99
N GLU A 148 -6.97 -8.81 8.95
CA GLU A 148 -6.35 -9.36 10.17
C GLU A 148 -5.50 -8.33 10.91
N TYR A 149 -4.90 -7.37 10.20
CA TYR A 149 -3.88 -6.49 10.77
C TYR A 149 -4.17 -4.99 10.62
N GLY A 150 -5.20 -4.61 9.84
CA GLY A 150 -5.46 -3.21 9.52
C GLY A 150 -4.41 -2.60 8.59
N ASN A 151 -4.35 -1.27 8.57
CA ASN A 151 -3.34 -0.51 7.81
C ASN A 151 -2.10 -0.25 8.68
N MET A 152 -1.11 -1.14 8.58
CA MET A 152 0.22 -1.02 9.18
C MET A 152 1.20 -0.16 8.35
N SER A 153 0.73 0.84 7.60
CA SER A 153 1.56 1.75 6.81
C SER A 153 2.54 0.99 5.88
N SER A 154 3.85 1.20 6.00
CA SER A 154 4.87 0.64 5.12
C SER A 154 5.01 -0.88 5.26
N ALA A 155 4.66 -1.46 6.42
CA ALA A 155 4.78 -2.89 6.66
C ALA A 155 3.75 -3.72 5.87
N CYS A 156 2.60 -3.14 5.49
CA CYS A 156 1.50 -3.88 4.87
C CYS A 156 1.93 -4.68 3.63
N VAL A 157 2.67 -4.07 2.71
CA VAL A 157 3.03 -4.75 1.46
C VAL A 157 3.99 -5.91 1.70
N LEU A 158 4.78 -5.87 2.78
CA LEU A 158 5.65 -6.98 3.17
C LEU A 158 4.87 -8.13 3.81
N PHE A 159 3.84 -7.82 4.61
CA PHE A 159 2.89 -8.84 5.11
C PHE A 159 2.13 -9.50 3.95
N ILE A 160 1.74 -8.73 2.94
CA ILE A 160 1.04 -9.29 1.77
C ILE A 160 1.97 -10.19 0.96
N ILE A 161 3.26 -9.87 0.86
CA ILE A 161 4.27 -10.75 0.24
C ILE A 161 4.36 -12.09 0.98
N ASP A 162 4.31 -12.06 2.32
CA ASP A 162 4.38 -13.28 3.17
C ASP A 162 3.12 -14.15 3.09
N GLU A 163 1.94 -13.54 2.93
CA GLU A 163 0.65 -14.23 2.78
C GLU A 163 0.44 -14.90 1.41
N MET A 164 1.14 -14.45 0.36
CA MET A 164 0.90 -14.89 -1.02
C MET A 164 1.30 -16.34 -1.33
#